data_AF-A0A126Z3P6-F1
#
_entry.id   AF-A0A126Z3P6-F1
#
_cell.length_a   1.000
_cell.length_b   1.000
_cell.length_c   1.000
_cell.angle_alpha   90.00
_cell.angle_beta   90.00
_cell.angle_gamma   90.00
#
_symmetry.space_group_name_H-M   'P 1'
#
loop_
_entity.id
_entity.type
_entity.pdbx_description
1 polymer ?
#
loop_
_entity_poly.entity_id
_entity_poly.type
_entity_poly.pdbx_seq_one_letter_code
_entity_poly.pdbx_strand_id
1 'polypeptide(L)'
;MTDETTRATVSLVDRAPTISAAEIVAHLVPPRQFDGASLDNYRPDPAYPSQAEAVEAVRTFGESAAPAKGLFRRRAASTTPPGLYLDGGFGVGKTHLLAALWHRTDGPKYFGTFIEYTALVGAVGYAGAVSQLSGAKLICIDEFELDDPGDTMIMTRLLGTLADSGTRMAATSNTPPNALGEGRFAASDFLREIQALSGRFRTLRIDGTDYRRREIEAHATVTEPLDPAIDDAKGIVSVDDFAAVIEHLATVHPSKYVKLIEGLDVVALRDVTPLRDQTQALRFVAFVDRLYDAQVKVIASGAPLDEVFSPEMLAGGYRKKYLRAMSRLVALTLL
;
A
#
# COMPACT_ATOMS: atom_id res chain seq x y z
N MET A 1 -41.33 1.73 -7.27
CA MET A 1 -40.34 2.12 -8.29
C MET A 1 -38.99 1.74 -7.76
N THR A 2 -38.55 0.52 -8.06
CA THR A 2 -37.20 0.04 -7.77
C THR A 2 -36.25 0.76 -8.71
N ASP A 3 -35.24 1.40 -8.14
CA ASP A 3 -34.16 2.11 -8.83
C ASP A 3 -33.43 1.11 -9.74
N GLU A 4 -33.73 1.16 -11.04
CA GLU A 4 -33.03 0.41 -12.08
C GLU A 4 -31.62 1.00 -12.16
N THR A 5 -30.69 0.43 -11.38
CA THR A 5 -29.29 0.83 -11.40
C THR A 5 -28.78 0.62 -12.81
N THR A 6 -28.70 1.69 -13.60
CA THR A 6 -28.37 1.61 -15.02
C THR A 6 -26.93 1.12 -15.15
N ARG A 7 -26.75 -0.08 -15.71
CA ARG A 7 -25.45 -0.65 -16.04
C ARG A 7 -24.77 0.21 -17.10
N ALA A 8 -23.51 0.55 -16.88
CA ALA A 8 -22.67 1.21 -17.87
C ALA A 8 -21.42 0.36 -18.14
N THR A 9 -21.25 -0.07 -19.38
CA THR A 9 -20.04 -0.76 -19.81
C THR A 9 -19.01 0.25 -20.29
N VAL A 10 -17.78 0.12 -19.80
CA VAL A 10 -16.63 0.93 -20.18
C VAL A 10 -15.43 0.03 -20.49
N SER A 11 -14.33 0.62 -20.94
CA SER A 11 -13.05 -0.07 -21.10
C SER A 11 -11.99 0.58 -20.20
N LEU A 12 -11.15 -0.21 -19.56
CA LEU A 12 -9.95 0.27 -18.87
C LEU A 12 -8.94 0.86 -19.85
N VAL A 13 -8.78 0.23 -21.03
CA VAL A 13 -7.74 0.64 -21.99
C VAL A 13 -8.02 1.99 -22.65
N ASP A 14 -9.30 2.41 -22.67
CA ASP A 14 -9.73 3.73 -23.15
C ASP A 14 -9.48 4.86 -22.13
N ARG A 15 -9.14 4.52 -20.88
CA ARG A 15 -8.93 5.52 -19.81
C ARG A 15 -7.48 5.98 -19.81
N ALA A 16 -7.26 7.28 -20.02
CA ALA A 16 -5.94 7.92 -19.90
C ALA A 16 -5.89 8.87 -18.69
N PRO A 17 -5.81 8.34 -17.45
CA PRO A 17 -5.91 9.17 -16.26
C PRO A 17 -4.74 10.16 -16.14
N THR A 18 -5.09 11.42 -15.88
CA THR A 18 -4.16 12.42 -15.34
C THR A 18 -4.45 12.58 -13.85
N ILE A 19 -3.40 12.75 -13.06
CA ILE A 19 -3.53 13.06 -11.63
C ILE A 19 -2.64 14.25 -11.33
N SER A 20 -3.24 15.29 -10.78
CA SER A 20 -2.51 16.48 -10.30
C SER A 20 -1.82 16.18 -8.98
N ALA A 21 -0.85 17.02 -8.63
CA ALA A 21 -0.18 17.01 -7.33
C ALA A 21 -1.16 17.01 -6.16
N ALA A 22 -2.15 17.90 -6.22
CA ALA A 22 -3.14 18.10 -5.18
C ALA A 22 -4.03 16.86 -5.01
N GLU A 23 -4.37 16.20 -6.13
CA GLU A 23 -5.13 14.95 -6.08
C GLU A 23 -4.31 13.80 -5.49
N ILE A 24 -3.03 13.63 -5.86
CA ILE A 24 -2.16 12.63 -5.23
C ILE A 24 -2.15 12.83 -3.73
N VAL A 25 -1.90 14.06 -3.28
CA VAL A 25 -1.83 14.41 -1.86
C VAL A 25 -3.17 14.19 -1.15
N ALA A 26 -4.29 14.51 -1.78
CA ALA A 26 -5.63 14.27 -1.23
C ALA A 26 -5.95 12.78 -1.03
N HIS A 27 -5.33 11.90 -1.84
CA HIS A 27 -5.44 10.45 -1.70
C HIS A 27 -4.44 9.84 -0.73
N LEU A 28 -3.53 10.63 -0.12
CA LEU A 28 -2.64 10.15 0.94
C LEU A 28 -3.40 10.03 2.27
N VAL A 29 -4.37 9.12 2.31
CA VAL A 29 -5.21 8.74 3.45
C VAL A 29 -5.24 7.21 3.60
N PRO A 30 -5.57 6.67 4.79
CA PRO A 30 -5.71 5.23 4.97
C PRO A 30 -6.73 4.60 3.98
N PRO A 31 -6.51 3.36 3.52
CA PRO A 31 -7.52 2.64 2.72
C PRO A 31 -8.85 2.50 3.48
N ARG A 32 -9.96 2.47 2.75
CA ARG A 32 -11.34 2.48 3.31
C ARG A 32 -11.60 1.40 4.37
N GLN A 33 -11.02 0.22 4.18
CA GLN A 33 -11.14 -0.89 5.15
C GLN A 33 -10.55 -0.55 6.55
N PHE A 34 -9.74 0.50 6.65
CA PHE A 34 -9.16 1.01 7.89
C PHE A 34 -9.76 2.35 8.34
N ASP A 35 -10.90 2.79 7.78
CA ASP A 35 -11.59 4.01 8.21
C ASP A 35 -11.97 3.98 9.70
N GLY A 36 -12.35 2.79 10.19
CA GLY A 36 -12.66 2.57 11.60
C GLY A 36 -11.46 2.15 12.47
N ALA A 37 -10.23 2.14 11.94
CA ALA A 37 -9.08 1.63 12.68
C ALA A 37 -8.76 2.51 13.91
N SER A 38 -8.71 1.89 15.09
CA SER A 38 -8.33 2.55 16.34
C SER A 38 -7.47 1.62 17.21
N LEU A 39 -6.85 2.18 18.24
CA LEU A 39 -6.13 1.35 19.21
C LEU A 39 -7.11 0.54 20.10
N ASP A 40 -8.35 1.00 20.24
CA ASP A 40 -9.34 0.39 21.14
C ASP A 40 -10.02 -0.84 20.49
N ASN A 41 -10.13 -0.85 19.15
CA ASN A 41 -10.62 -2.01 18.41
C ASN A 41 -9.51 -2.93 17.87
N TYR A 42 -8.24 -2.60 18.11
CA TYR A 42 -7.14 -3.54 17.92
C TYR A 42 -7.18 -4.57 19.05
N ARG A 43 -7.15 -5.86 18.71
CA ARG A 43 -7.20 -6.96 19.68
C ARG A 43 -5.88 -7.73 19.67
N PRO A 44 -4.94 -7.40 20.57
CA PRO A 44 -3.68 -8.13 20.67
C PRO A 44 -3.93 -9.60 21.01
N ASP A 45 -3.20 -10.50 20.36
CA ASP A 45 -3.15 -11.90 20.75
C ASP A 45 -2.39 -12.06 22.07
N PRO A 46 -3.00 -12.70 23.10
CA PRO A 46 -2.27 -13.03 24.32
C PRO A 46 -1.05 -13.94 24.08
N ALA A 47 -1.03 -14.72 23.00
CA ALA A 47 0.11 -15.56 22.63
C ALA A 47 1.29 -14.77 22.03
N TYR A 48 1.07 -13.52 21.62
CA TYR A 48 2.08 -12.67 21.00
C TYR A 48 2.16 -11.31 21.73
N PRO A 49 2.89 -11.24 22.87
CA PRO A 49 3.01 -10.02 23.67
C PRO A 49 3.51 -8.79 22.88
N SER A 50 4.30 -9.02 21.82
CA SER A 50 4.79 -7.97 20.93
C SER A 50 3.67 -7.13 20.28
N GLN A 51 2.46 -7.68 20.12
CA GLN A 51 1.31 -6.92 19.64
C GLN A 51 0.81 -5.90 20.67
N ALA A 52 0.76 -6.27 21.95
CA ALA A 52 0.37 -5.35 23.02
C ALA A 52 1.43 -4.26 23.23
N GLU A 53 2.71 -4.62 23.16
CA GLU A 53 3.83 -3.67 23.19
C GLU A 53 3.75 -2.66 22.03
N ALA A 54 3.39 -3.12 20.83
CA ALA A 54 3.20 -2.25 19.68
C ALA A 54 2.04 -1.27 19.87
N VAL A 55 0.90 -1.71 20.43
CA VAL A 55 -0.22 -0.81 20.77
C VAL A 55 0.22 0.29 21.72
N GLU A 56 0.92 -0.05 22.81
CA GLU A 56 1.39 0.95 23.79
C GLU A 56 2.45 1.89 23.21
N ALA A 57 3.33 1.38 22.35
CA ALA A 57 4.30 2.21 21.66
C ALA A 57 3.65 3.20 20.69
N VAL A 58 2.64 2.76 19.93
CA VAL A 58 1.86 3.63 19.04
C VAL A 58 1.08 4.66 19.84
N ARG A 59 0.49 4.27 20.97
CA ARG A 59 -0.19 5.19 21.90
C ARG A 59 0.75 6.29 22.38
N THR A 60 1.89 5.90 22.96
CA THR A 60 2.92 6.82 23.47
C THR A 60 3.46 7.73 22.37
N PHE A 61 3.65 7.18 21.17
CA PHE A 61 4.04 7.95 20.01
C PHE A 61 2.97 9.01 19.72
N GLY A 62 1.69 8.65 19.60
CA GLY A 62 0.61 9.62 19.35
C GLY A 62 0.51 10.76 20.38
N GLU A 63 0.71 10.46 21.67
CA GLU A 63 0.57 11.44 22.77
C GLU A 63 1.64 12.55 22.77
N SER A 64 2.80 12.29 22.18
CA SER A 64 3.93 13.24 22.17
C SER A 64 3.66 14.51 21.32
N ALA A 65 2.48 14.66 20.73
CA ALA A 65 2.06 15.80 19.90
C ALA A 65 1.33 16.92 20.68
N ALA A 66 0.99 16.75 21.95
CA ALA A 66 0.36 17.81 22.73
C ALA A 66 1.38 18.93 23.06
N PRO A 67 1.09 20.22 22.79
CA PRO A 67 1.96 21.30 23.22
C PRO A 67 1.96 21.33 24.75
N ALA A 68 3.11 21.02 25.35
CA ALA A 68 3.28 21.13 26.79
C ALA A 68 3.05 22.59 27.22
N LYS A 69 1.89 22.87 27.85
CA LYS A 69 1.66 24.09 28.61
C LYS A 69 2.55 24.04 29.86
N GLY A 70 3.80 24.47 29.74
CA GLY A 70 4.72 24.52 30.87
C GLY A 70 5.93 25.40 30.56
N LEU A 71 5.97 26.58 31.19
CA LEU A 71 6.95 27.64 30.93
C LEU A 71 8.40 27.30 31.33
N PHE A 72 8.67 26.10 31.84
CA PHE A 72 10.01 25.69 32.29
C PHE A 72 10.21 24.19 32.11
N ARG A 73 10.59 23.75 30.90
CA ARG A 73 11.28 22.45 30.75
C ARG A 73 12.48 22.62 29.83
N ARG A 74 13.66 22.62 30.45
CA ARG A 74 14.96 22.56 29.81
C ARG A 74 14.94 21.41 28.79
N ARG A 75 15.13 21.72 27.50
CA ARG A 75 15.24 20.74 26.40
C ARG A 75 16.38 19.76 26.74
N ALA A 76 16.05 18.63 27.36
CA ALA A 76 16.85 17.43 27.19
C ALA A 76 16.66 17.04 25.72
N ALA A 77 17.76 16.90 24.97
CA ALA A 77 17.72 16.32 23.64
C ALA A 77 16.99 14.97 23.76
N SER A 78 15.80 14.85 23.17
CA SER A 78 15.07 13.58 23.17
C SER A 78 15.92 12.58 22.38
N THR A 79 16.51 11.63 23.09
CA THR A 79 17.33 10.54 22.52
C THR A 79 16.49 9.46 21.82
N THR A 80 15.17 9.63 21.77
CA THR A 80 14.26 8.73 21.07
C THR A 80 14.23 9.08 19.58
N PRO A 81 14.45 8.12 18.67
CA PRO A 81 14.33 8.35 17.23
C PRO A 81 12.97 9.01 16.90
N PRO A 82 12.94 9.97 15.94
CA PRO A 82 11.74 10.74 15.65
C PRO A 82 10.59 9.91 15.05
N GLY A 83 10.88 8.69 14.56
CA GLY A 83 9.90 7.83 13.92
C GLY A 83 9.71 6.46 14.55
N LEU A 84 8.60 5.82 14.18
CA LEU A 84 8.22 4.47 14.58
C LEU A 84 8.21 3.54 13.35
N TYR A 85 8.86 2.37 13.43
CA TYR A 85 8.85 1.39 12.34
C TYR A 85 8.30 0.07 12.86
N LEU A 86 7.18 -0.38 12.31
CA LEU A 86 6.52 -1.63 12.65
C LEU A 86 6.94 -2.70 11.64
N ASP A 87 7.82 -3.61 12.07
CA ASP A 87 8.24 -4.79 11.32
C ASP A 87 7.36 -5.98 11.71
N GLY A 88 7.10 -6.93 10.80
CA GLY A 88 6.39 -8.16 11.16
C GLY A 88 5.85 -8.93 9.96
N GLY A 89 5.33 -10.13 10.23
CA GLY A 89 4.75 -11.00 9.21
C GLY A 89 3.47 -10.45 8.56
N PHE A 90 2.95 -11.17 7.58
CA PHE A 90 1.68 -10.86 6.95
C PHE A 90 0.51 -10.96 7.95
N GLY A 91 -0.44 -10.04 7.84
CA GLY A 91 -1.70 -10.06 8.61
C GLY A 91 -1.59 -9.92 10.12
N VAL A 92 -0.44 -9.52 10.65
CA VAL A 92 -0.24 -9.28 12.10
C VAL A 92 -0.76 -7.92 12.58
N GLY A 93 -1.51 -7.19 11.75
CA GLY A 93 -2.17 -5.93 12.16
C GLY A 93 -1.35 -4.64 12.04
N LYS A 94 -0.18 -4.65 11.38
CA LYS A 94 0.69 -3.46 11.24
C LYS A 94 -0.01 -2.24 10.63
N THR A 95 -0.71 -2.43 9.50
CA THR A 95 -1.42 -1.36 8.81
C THR A 95 -2.57 -0.79 9.66
N HIS A 96 -3.26 -1.64 10.43
CA HIS A 96 -4.29 -1.19 11.38
C HIS A 96 -3.70 -0.23 12.42
N LEU A 97 -2.56 -0.59 13.03
CA LEU A 97 -1.88 0.26 14.00
C LEU A 97 -1.40 1.58 13.40
N LEU A 98 -0.88 1.54 12.17
CA LEU A 98 -0.45 2.75 11.45
C LEU A 98 -1.64 3.67 11.14
N ALA A 99 -2.76 3.11 10.68
CA ALA A 99 -3.99 3.86 10.42
C ALA A 99 -4.59 4.44 11.71
N ALA A 100 -4.59 3.68 12.81
CA ALA A 100 -5.03 4.14 14.12
C ALA A 100 -4.19 5.33 14.62
N LEU A 101 -2.87 5.31 14.40
CA LEU A 101 -2.00 6.46 14.70
C LEU A 101 -2.36 7.68 13.86
N TRP A 102 -2.60 7.48 12.56
CA TRP A 102 -3.02 8.55 11.66
C TRP A 102 -4.32 9.19 12.13
N HIS A 103 -5.35 8.38 12.42
CA HIS A 103 -6.65 8.87 12.89
C HIS A 103 -6.56 9.71 14.17
N ARG A 104 -5.70 9.30 15.12
CA ARG A 104 -5.48 9.99 16.40
C ARG A 104 -4.64 11.26 16.32
N THR A 105 -3.99 11.52 15.20
CA THR A 105 -3.10 12.70 15.06
C THR A 105 -3.89 13.89 14.53
N ASP A 106 -3.80 15.05 15.19
CA ASP A 106 -4.42 16.28 14.70
C ASP A 106 -3.49 17.07 13.76
N GLY A 107 -4.10 17.87 12.88
CA GLY A 107 -3.39 18.72 11.92
C GLY A 107 -2.99 18.00 10.63
N PRO A 108 -2.14 18.62 9.79
CA PRO A 108 -1.75 18.06 8.49
C PRO A 108 -1.03 16.71 8.66
N LYS A 109 -1.58 15.68 8.05
CA LYS A 109 -1.09 14.30 8.15
C LYS A 109 -1.35 13.55 6.86
N TYR A 110 -0.47 12.63 6.52
CA TYR A 110 -0.53 11.88 5.26
C TYR A 110 -0.28 10.41 5.53
N PHE A 111 -1.02 9.55 4.84
CA PHE A 111 -0.88 8.11 4.86
C PHE A 111 -0.76 7.62 3.42
N GLY A 112 0.30 6.91 3.09
CA GLY A 112 0.44 6.35 1.75
C GLY A 112 1.42 5.20 1.75
N THR A 113 1.42 4.44 0.67
CA THR A 113 2.44 3.43 0.41
C THR A 113 3.74 4.09 -0.03
N PHE A 114 4.86 3.36 0.08
CA PHE A 114 6.15 3.83 -0.46
C PHE A 114 6.05 4.29 -1.92
N ILE A 115 5.31 3.53 -2.75
CA ILE A 115 5.10 3.81 -4.18
C ILE A 115 4.31 5.12 -4.38
N GLU A 116 3.35 5.44 -3.52
CA GLU A 116 2.58 6.70 -3.64
C GLU A 116 3.45 7.93 -3.34
N TYR A 117 4.40 7.81 -2.41
CA TYR A 117 5.34 8.90 -2.15
C TYR A 117 6.38 9.07 -3.26
N THR A 118 6.95 7.98 -3.79
CA THR A 118 7.87 8.09 -4.94
C THR A 118 7.15 8.64 -6.17
N ALA A 119 5.90 8.24 -6.36
CA ALA A 119 5.04 8.79 -7.39
C ALA A 119 4.76 10.29 -7.25
N LEU A 120 4.50 10.78 -6.04
CA LEU A 120 4.36 12.21 -5.80
C LEU A 120 5.64 12.92 -6.25
N VAL A 121 6.82 12.43 -5.86
CA VAL A 121 8.09 12.99 -6.30
C VAL A 121 8.25 12.93 -7.82
N GLY A 122 7.86 11.84 -8.47
CA GLY A 122 7.88 11.73 -9.93
C GLY A 122 6.96 12.75 -10.61
N ALA A 123 5.79 13.03 -10.03
CA ALA A 123 4.79 13.94 -10.59
C ALA A 123 5.14 15.43 -10.42
N VAL A 124 5.73 15.82 -9.28
CA VAL A 124 5.98 17.25 -8.96
C VAL A 124 7.45 17.61 -8.80
N GLY A 125 8.34 16.63 -9.00
CA GLY A 125 9.75 16.76 -8.66
C GLY A 125 9.97 16.80 -7.15
N TYR A 126 11.23 16.64 -6.75
CA TYR A 126 11.61 16.61 -5.33
C TYR A 126 11.22 17.88 -4.57
N ALA A 127 11.51 19.06 -5.12
CA ALA A 127 11.17 20.33 -4.47
C ALA A 127 9.65 20.53 -4.33
N GLY A 128 8.87 20.10 -5.33
CA GLY A 128 7.42 20.13 -5.28
C GLY A 128 6.88 19.21 -4.18
N ALA A 129 7.39 17.99 -4.07
CA ALA A 129 6.96 17.03 -3.05
C ALA A 129 7.26 17.52 -1.63
N VAL A 130 8.46 18.08 -1.40
CA VAL A 130 8.80 18.73 -0.13
C VAL A 130 7.83 19.87 0.17
N SER A 131 7.53 20.73 -0.82
CA SER A 131 6.58 21.83 -0.62
C SER A 131 5.18 21.36 -0.26
N GLN A 132 4.70 20.27 -0.88
CA GLN A 132 3.36 19.72 -0.61
C GLN A 132 3.25 19.09 0.78
N LEU A 133 4.31 18.44 1.25
CA LEU A 133 4.33 17.73 2.52
C LEU A 133 4.88 18.57 3.68
N SER A 134 5.41 19.76 3.41
CA SER A 134 5.97 20.64 4.45
C SER A 134 4.91 21.04 5.48
N GLY A 135 5.30 21.05 6.75
CA GLY A 135 4.38 21.34 7.86
C GLY A 135 3.52 20.16 8.31
N ALA A 136 3.65 18.98 7.66
CA ALA A 136 3.06 17.74 8.14
C ALA A 136 3.46 17.46 9.59
N LYS A 137 2.47 17.16 10.43
CA LYS A 137 2.68 16.65 11.78
C LYS A 137 3.06 15.18 11.77
N LEU A 138 2.53 14.41 10.82
CA LEU A 138 2.76 12.99 10.68
C LEU A 138 2.76 12.55 9.22
N ILE A 139 3.74 11.72 8.88
CA ILE A 139 3.79 10.96 7.63
C ILE A 139 3.78 9.47 7.99
N CYS A 140 2.74 8.79 7.53
CA CYS A 140 2.57 7.35 7.62
C CYS A 140 2.96 6.73 6.27
N ILE A 141 3.88 5.77 6.31
CA ILE A 141 4.34 5.01 5.14
C ILE A 141 3.97 3.54 5.33
N ASP A 142 2.92 3.10 4.68
CA ASP A 142 2.56 1.69 4.66
C ASP A 142 3.43 0.95 3.62
N GLU A 143 3.66 -0.35 3.85
CA GLU A 143 4.42 -1.20 2.94
C GLU A 143 5.79 -0.60 2.54
N PHE A 144 6.57 -0.16 3.53
CA PHE A 144 7.90 0.38 3.32
C PHE A 144 8.83 -0.70 2.77
N GLU A 145 9.20 -0.57 1.50
CA GLU A 145 10.05 -1.50 0.78
C GLU A 145 11.00 -0.73 -0.14
N LEU A 146 12.23 -1.25 -0.30
CA LEU A 146 13.23 -0.68 -1.21
C LEU A 146 13.44 -1.67 -2.34
N ASP A 147 12.82 -1.42 -3.49
CA ASP A 147 12.96 -2.28 -4.69
C ASP A 147 13.94 -1.72 -5.72
N ASP A 148 14.10 -0.40 -5.75
CA ASP A 148 14.97 0.32 -6.70
C ASP A 148 15.91 1.28 -5.95
N PRO A 149 17.20 1.35 -6.36
CA PRO A 149 18.17 2.25 -5.74
C PRO A 149 17.85 3.74 -5.92
N GLY A 150 17.30 4.15 -7.06
CA GLY A 150 16.92 5.54 -7.32
C GLY A 150 15.79 6.02 -6.41
N ASP A 151 14.72 5.21 -6.31
CA ASP A 151 13.62 5.45 -5.38
C ASP A 151 14.09 5.49 -3.93
N THR A 152 15.02 4.60 -3.57
CA THR A 152 15.65 4.56 -2.24
C THR A 152 16.34 5.88 -1.91
N MET A 153 17.14 6.42 -2.84
CA MET A 153 17.83 7.69 -2.64
C MET A 153 16.85 8.85 -2.50
N ILE A 154 15.83 8.90 -3.36
CA ILE A 154 14.79 9.94 -3.34
C ILE A 154 14.05 9.92 -1.99
N MET A 155 13.59 8.76 -1.56
CA MET A 155 12.81 8.62 -0.33
C MET A 155 13.65 8.88 0.91
N THR A 156 14.89 8.39 0.97
CA THR A 156 15.80 8.68 2.09
C THR A 156 16.02 10.19 2.24
N ARG A 157 16.18 10.90 1.12
CA ARG A 157 16.36 12.35 1.10
C ARG A 157 15.07 13.10 1.48
N LEU A 158 13.92 12.70 0.95
CA LEU A 158 12.62 13.31 1.25
C LEU A 158 12.30 13.19 2.74
N LEU A 159 12.38 11.97 3.27
CA LEU A 159 12.10 11.68 4.67
C LEU A 159 13.09 12.40 5.60
N GLY A 160 14.36 12.50 5.22
CA GLY A 160 15.34 13.30 5.93
C GLY A 160 14.94 14.77 6.06
N THR A 161 14.61 15.41 4.93
CA THR A 161 14.18 16.82 4.92
C THR A 161 12.92 17.08 5.73
N LEU A 162 11.94 16.17 5.66
CA LEU A 162 10.70 16.33 6.42
C LEU A 162 10.95 16.13 7.93
N ALA A 163 11.76 15.14 8.33
CA ALA A 163 12.19 14.96 9.72
C ALA A 163 12.86 16.22 10.29
N ASP A 164 13.80 16.80 9.52
CA ASP A 164 14.56 17.96 9.94
C ASP A 164 13.67 19.20 10.12
N SER A 165 12.52 19.24 9.43
CA SER A 165 11.47 20.26 9.61
C SER A 165 10.52 19.99 10.79
N GLY A 166 10.71 18.88 11.51
CA GLY A 166 9.91 18.49 12.68
C GLY A 166 8.75 17.55 12.38
N THR A 167 8.62 17.05 11.13
CA THR A 167 7.62 16.04 10.78
C THR A 167 7.97 14.71 11.43
N ARG A 168 6.97 14.10 12.08
CA ARG A 168 7.10 12.77 12.66
C ARG A 168 6.79 11.71 11.61
N MET A 169 7.42 10.55 11.72
CA MET A 169 7.24 9.48 10.74
C MET A 169 6.83 8.17 11.40
N ALA A 170 5.93 7.44 10.77
CA ALA A 170 5.64 6.07 11.13
C ALA A 170 5.62 5.21 9.87
N ALA A 171 6.17 4.01 9.94
CA ALA A 171 6.23 3.11 8.79
C ALA A 171 5.87 1.68 9.19
N THR A 172 5.35 0.90 8.24
CA THR A 172 5.16 -0.54 8.38
C THR A 172 5.97 -1.27 7.31
N SER A 173 6.47 -2.47 7.60
CA SER A 173 7.12 -3.31 6.60
C SER A 173 7.05 -4.79 6.95
N ASN A 174 7.22 -5.64 5.94
CA ASN A 174 7.44 -7.08 6.10
C ASN A 174 8.92 -7.45 6.18
N THR A 175 9.81 -6.45 6.15
CA THR A 175 11.25 -6.58 6.11
C THR A 175 11.86 -5.65 7.18
N PRO A 176 12.74 -6.17 8.05
CA PRO A 176 13.41 -5.32 9.03
C PRO A 176 14.38 -4.37 8.33
N PRO A 177 14.69 -3.19 8.93
CA PRO A 177 15.44 -2.15 8.22
C PRO A 177 16.84 -2.58 7.72
N ASN A 178 17.51 -3.50 8.42
CA ASN A 178 18.81 -4.04 8.03
C ASN A 178 18.78 -5.02 6.85
N ALA A 179 17.59 -5.48 6.44
CA ALA A 179 17.38 -6.38 5.31
C ALA A 179 16.68 -5.67 4.13
N LEU A 180 16.49 -4.35 4.20
CA LEU A 180 15.90 -3.58 3.09
C LEU A 180 16.80 -3.65 1.86
N GLY A 181 16.20 -3.83 0.68
CA GLY A 181 16.91 -3.98 -0.59
C GLY A 181 17.55 -5.35 -0.82
N GLU A 182 17.56 -6.25 0.18
CA GLU A 182 18.14 -7.59 0.04
C GLU A 182 17.40 -8.37 -1.05
N GLY A 183 18.16 -8.89 -2.03
CA GLY A 183 17.60 -9.60 -3.18
C GLY A 183 16.83 -8.73 -4.18
N ARG A 184 16.86 -7.38 -4.03
CA ARG A 184 16.22 -6.42 -4.94
C ARG A 184 17.22 -5.72 -5.85
N PHE A 185 18.28 -5.20 -5.25
CA PHE A 185 19.39 -4.55 -5.92
C PHE A 185 20.69 -4.84 -5.14
N ALA A 186 21.82 -4.29 -5.57
CA ALA A 186 23.08 -4.38 -4.85
C ALA A 186 23.00 -3.55 -3.54
N ALA A 187 22.27 -4.04 -2.54
CA ALA A 187 21.99 -3.32 -1.30
C ALA A 187 23.26 -2.94 -0.53
N SER A 188 24.35 -3.70 -0.70
CA SER A 188 25.69 -3.38 -0.20
C SER A 188 26.14 -1.96 -0.58
N ASP A 189 25.81 -1.52 -1.78
CA ASP A 189 26.27 -0.26 -2.36
C ASP A 189 25.49 0.94 -1.78
N PHE A 190 24.35 0.66 -1.13
CA PHE A 190 23.43 1.65 -0.54
C PHE A 190 23.28 1.48 0.98
N LEU A 191 24.17 0.71 1.61
CA LEU A 191 24.10 0.45 3.05
C LEU A 191 24.11 1.73 3.88
N ARG A 192 24.84 2.76 3.43
CA ARG A 192 24.91 4.06 4.12
C ARG A 192 23.55 4.74 4.14
N GLU A 193 22.84 4.75 3.02
CA GLU A 193 21.51 5.35 2.86
C GLU A 193 20.48 4.57 3.68
N ILE A 194 20.51 3.24 3.59
CA ILE A 194 19.63 2.36 4.36
C ILE A 194 19.84 2.58 5.87
N GLN A 195 21.09 2.66 6.33
CA GLN A 195 21.39 2.94 7.74
C GLN A 195 20.96 4.35 8.16
N ALA A 196 21.20 5.36 7.32
CA ALA A 196 20.78 6.73 7.59
C ALA A 196 19.26 6.84 7.71
N LEU A 197 18.52 6.13 6.86
CA LEU A 197 17.08 6.03 6.94
C LEU A 197 16.64 5.28 8.21
N SER A 198 17.20 4.08 8.43
CA SER A 198 16.88 3.21 9.57
C SER A 198 17.10 3.89 10.92
N GLY A 199 18.18 4.67 11.04
CA GLY A 199 18.53 5.41 12.26
C GLY A 199 17.50 6.47 12.67
N ARG A 200 16.54 6.82 11.79
CA ARG A 200 15.43 7.72 12.11
C ARG A 200 14.27 7.04 12.83
N PHE A 201 14.24 5.71 12.82
CA PHE A 201 13.14 4.94 13.37
C PHE A 201 13.54 4.12 14.59
N ARG A 202 12.65 4.08 15.58
CA ARG A 202 12.61 2.99 16.54
C ARG A 202 11.87 1.83 15.89
N THR A 203 12.56 0.71 15.69
CA THR A 203 11.96 -0.51 15.14
C THR A 203 11.29 -1.32 16.24
N LEU A 204 10.06 -1.76 15.99
CA LEU A 204 9.31 -2.71 16.80
C LEU A 204 8.86 -3.85 15.92
N ARG A 205 9.16 -5.08 16.35
CA ARG A 205 8.69 -6.26 15.68
C ARG A 205 7.35 -6.69 16.24
N ILE A 206 6.43 -7.03 15.36
CA ILE A 206 5.09 -7.53 15.66
C ILE A 206 5.03 -8.98 15.17
N ASP A 207 4.99 -9.90 16.12
CA ASP A 207 4.81 -11.31 15.83
C ASP A 207 3.33 -11.67 15.89
N GLY A 208 2.95 -12.72 15.18
CA GLY A 208 1.56 -13.12 15.11
C GLY A 208 1.33 -14.17 14.05
N THR A 209 0.18 -14.82 14.14
CA THR A 209 -0.37 -15.55 13.00
C THR A 209 -0.99 -14.56 12.01
N ASP A 210 -0.98 -14.91 10.73
CA ASP A 210 -1.65 -14.11 9.72
C ASP A 210 -3.16 -14.24 9.92
N TYR A 211 -3.82 -13.20 10.45
CA TYR A 211 -5.27 -13.25 10.68
C TYR A 211 -6.07 -13.34 9.37
N ARG A 212 -5.48 -12.95 8.23
CA ARG A 212 -6.11 -13.11 6.92
C ARG A 212 -6.11 -14.57 6.46
N ARG A 213 -5.18 -15.40 6.97
CA ARG A 213 -5.14 -16.85 6.65
C ARG A 213 -6.28 -17.66 7.25
N ARG A 214 -7.20 -17.05 8.02
CA ARG A 214 -8.46 -17.72 8.34
C ARG A 214 -9.38 -17.82 7.12
N GLU A 215 -9.09 -17.09 6.03
CA GLU A 215 -9.74 -17.23 4.73
C GLU A 215 -8.92 -18.13 3.77
N ILE A 216 -9.12 -19.44 3.96
CA ILE A 216 -9.39 -20.52 2.98
C ILE A 216 -8.30 -20.86 1.92
N GLU A 217 -8.12 -22.16 1.72
CA GLU A 217 -7.65 -22.85 0.49
C GLU A 217 -8.56 -22.51 -0.72
N ALA A 218 -8.79 -21.22 -0.98
CA ALA A 218 -9.73 -20.75 -1.99
C ALA A 218 -8.99 -20.49 -3.30
N HIS A 219 -9.58 -20.94 -4.39
CA HIS A 219 -9.09 -20.72 -5.74
C HIS A 219 -9.81 -19.54 -6.37
N ALA A 220 -9.16 -18.84 -7.31
CA ALA A 220 -9.81 -17.75 -8.01
C ALA A 220 -10.93 -18.31 -8.90
N THR A 221 -12.09 -17.65 -8.89
CA THR A 221 -13.22 -18.11 -9.69
C THR A 221 -12.98 -17.81 -11.16
N VAL A 222 -12.89 -18.85 -11.99
CA VAL A 222 -12.93 -18.73 -13.46
C VAL A 222 -14.39 -18.76 -13.91
N THR A 223 -14.78 -17.75 -14.70
CA THR A 223 -16.14 -17.53 -15.14
C THR A 223 -16.26 -17.79 -16.63
N GLU A 224 -16.87 -18.92 -16.99
CA GLU A 224 -17.15 -19.29 -18.37
C GLU A 224 -18.59 -19.84 -18.50
N PRO A 225 -19.42 -19.30 -19.41
CA PRO A 225 -19.18 -18.13 -20.27
C PRO A 225 -19.11 -16.82 -19.48
N LEU A 226 -18.23 -15.90 -19.88
CA LEU A 226 -18.05 -14.62 -19.18
C LEU A 226 -19.20 -13.64 -19.43
N ASP A 227 -19.76 -13.61 -20.65
CA ASP A 227 -20.74 -12.60 -21.06
C ASP A 227 -21.99 -12.55 -20.15
N PRO A 228 -22.62 -13.68 -19.77
CA PRO A 228 -23.74 -13.65 -18.84
C PRO A 228 -23.39 -13.06 -17.46
N ALA A 229 -22.17 -13.31 -16.96
CA ALA A 229 -21.73 -12.74 -15.69
C ALA A 229 -21.47 -11.23 -15.79
N ILE A 230 -20.97 -10.75 -16.93
CA ILE A 230 -20.88 -9.31 -17.22
C ILE A 230 -22.30 -8.73 -17.31
N ASP A 231 -23.25 -9.46 -17.89
CA ASP A 231 -24.62 -9.02 -18.06
C ASP A 231 -25.40 -8.89 -16.74
N ASP A 232 -25.15 -9.80 -15.80
CA ASP A 232 -25.74 -9.80 -14.46
C ASP A 232 -25.09 -8.80 -13.49
N ALA A 233 -23.90 -8.28 -13.84
CA ALA A 233 -23.17 -7.34 -13.00
C ALA A 233 -23.87 -5.97 -12.93
N LYS A 234 -23.89 -5.38 -11.72
CA LYS A 234 -24.48 -4.07 -11.45
C LYS A 234 -23.40 -2.98 -11.46
N GLY A 235 -23.82 -1.76 -11.78
CA GLY A 235 -22.95 -0.58 -11.73
C GLY A 235 -22.12 -0.37 -12.99
N ILE A 236 -20.96 0.26 -12.83
CA ILE A 236 -20.02 0.53 -13.92
C ILE A 236 -19.04 -0.65 -14.03
N VAL A 237 -19.10 -1.33 -15.18
CA VAL A 237 -18.31 -2.53 -15.46
C VAL A 237 -17.30 -2.24 -16.55
N SER A 238 -16.01 -2.42 -16.27
CA SER A 238 -15.01 -2.44 -17.34
C SER A 238 -14.95 -3.82 -17.99
N VAL A 239 -14.82 -3.88 -19.31
CA VAL A 239 -14.71 -5.15 -20.06
C VAL A 239 -13.54 -5.03 -21.02
N ASP A 240 -12.49 -5.82 -20.79
CA ASP A 240 -11.25 -5.72 -21.52
C ASP A 240 -10.58 -7.09 -21.70
N ASP A 241 -9.83 -7.27 -22.79
CA ASP A 241 -8.93 -8.41 -22.94
C ASP A 241 -7.75 -8.27 -21.97
N PHE A 242 -7.39 -9.36 -21.29
CA PHE A 242 -6.32 -9.34 -20.28
C PHE A 242 -5.00 -8.83 -20.86
N ALA A 243 -4.63 -9.28 -22.06
CA ALA A 243 -3.43 -8.84 -22.75
C ALA A 243 -3.41 -7.31 -22.99
N ALA A 244 -4.55 -6.74 -23.42
CA ALA A 244 -4.68 -5.31 -23.67
C ALA A 244 -4.57 -4.48 -22.38
N VAL A 245 -5.14 -4.97 -21.26
CA VAL A 245 -4.96 -4.34 -19.94
C VAL A 245 -3.49 -4.34 -19.55
N ILE A 246 -2.77 -5.45 -19.70
CA ILE A 246 -1.35 -5.54 -19.34
C ILE A 246 -0.49 -4.58 -20.17
N GLU A 247 -0.76 -4.47 -21.48
CA GLU A 247 -0.10 -3.50 -22.35
C GLU A 247 -0.41 -2.05 -21.93
N HIS A 248 -1.67 -1.76 -21.63
CA HIS A 248 -2.09 -0.44 -21.19
C HIS A 248 -1.44 -0.03 -19.87
N LEU A 249 -1.39 -0.94 -18.88
CA LEU A 249 -0.70 -0.72 -17.61
C LEU A 249 0.78 -0.37 -17.78
N ALA A 250 1.44 -0.85 -18.85
CA ALA A 250 2.82 -0.49 -19.15
C ALA A 250 3.00 0.98 -19.57
N THR A 251 1.94 1.62 -20.07
CA THR A 251 1.94 3.03 -20.50
C THR A 251 1.54 4.00 -19.37
N VAL A 252 0.88 3.48 -18.33
CA VAL A 252 0.37 4.26 -17.21
C VAL A 252 1.25 4.05 -15.98
N HIS A 253 1.80 5.14 -15.44
CA HIS A 253 2.56 5.06 -14.20
C HIS A 253 1.68 4.53 -13.05
N PRO A 254 2.15 3.59 -12.21
CA PRO A 254 1.33 2.92 -11.18
C PRO A 254 0.56 3.84 -10.23
N SER A 255 1.10 5.04 -9.99
CA SER A 255 0.43 6.06 -9.17
C SER A 255 -0.89 6.58 -9.70
N LYS A 256 -1.15 6.38 -10.99
CA LYS A 256 -2.38 6.79 -11.65
C LYS A 256 -3.43 5.68 -11.66
N TYR A 257 -3.11 4.48 -11.19
CA TYR A 257 -4.06 3.36 -11.20
C TYR A 257 -5.29 3.62 -10.32
N VAL A 258 -5.17 4.43 -9.26
CA VAL A 258 -6.34 4.87 -8.46
C VAL A 258 -7.37 5.62 -9.31
N LYS A 259 -6.92 6.43 -10.28
CA LYS A 259 -7.77 7.15 -11.23
C LYS A 259 -8.23 6.25 -12.38
N LEU A 260 -7.39 5.28 -12.76
CA LEU A 260 -7.74 4.29 -13.78
C LEU A 260 -9.00 3.49 -13.37
N ILE A 261 -9.10 3.13 -12.09
CA ILE A 261 -10.23 2.34 -11.55
C ILE A 261 -11.34 3.19 -10.93
N GLU A 262 -11.22 4.52 -10.95
CA GLU A 262 -12.17 5.41 -10.27
C GLU A 262 -13.59 5.19 -10.81
N GLY A 263 -14.53 4.99 -9.88
CA GLY A 263 -15.94 4.77 -10.17
C GLY A 263 -16.29 3.39 -10.75
N LEU A 264 -15.34 2.46 -10.88
CA LEU A 264 -15.65 1.09 -11.29
C LEU A 264 -16.22 0.28 -10.14
N ASP A 265 -17.26 -0.49 -10.42
CA ASP A 265 -17.82 -1.48 -9.49
C ASP A 265 -17.28 -2.88 -9.80
N VAL A 266 -17.07 -3.18 -11.09
CA VAL A 266 -16.58 -4.48 -11.58
C VAL A 266 -15.54 -4.29 -12.67
N VAL A 267 -14.50 -5.12 -12.64
CA VAL A 267 -13.52 -5.30 -13.72
C VAL A 267 -13.67 -6.71 -14.30
N ALA A 268 -14.03 -6.79 -15.58
CA ALA A 268 -14.14 -8.04 -16.33
C ALA A 268 -12.91 -8.23 -17.24
N LEU A 269 -12.19 -9.34 -17.05
CA LEU A 269 -10.98 -9.67 -17.80
C LEU A 269 -11.21 -10.90 -18.69
N ARG A 270 -11.10 -10.73 -20.00
CA ARG A 270 -11.19 -11.84 -20.96
C ARG A 270 -9.84 -12.50 -21.17
N ASP A 271 -9.87 -13.81 -21.34
CA ASP A 271 -8.73 -14.62 -21.82
C ASP A 271 -7.45 -14.40 -21.01
N VAL A 272 -7.57 -14.54 -19.68
CA VAL A 272 -6.42 -14.44 -18.78
C VAL A 272 -5.38 -15.49 -19.15
N THR A 273 -4.12 -15.06 -19.25
CA THR A 273 -2.97 -15.94 -19.48
C THR A 273 -1.85 -15.65 -18.48
N PRO A 274 -1.05 -16.65 -18.07
CA PRO A 274 0.07 -16.43 -17.17
C PRO A 274 1.08 -15.40 -17.70
N LEU A 275 1.49 -14.48 -16.83
CA LEU A 275 2.49 -13.46 -17.12
C LEU A 275 3.89 -14.07 -17.13
N ARG A 276 4.70 -13.65 -18.11
CA ARG A 276 6.08 -14.13 -18.31
C ARG A 276 7.13 -13.05 -18.14
N ASP A 277 6.75 -11.78 -18.20
CA ASP A 277 7.63 -10.66 -17.96
C ASP A 277 7.48 -10.14 -16.52
N GLN A 278 8.60 -10.03 -15.81
CA GLN A 278 8.59 -9.59 -14.41
C GLN A 278 8.09 -8.14 -14.25
N THR A 279 8.37 -7.27 -15.20
CA THR A 279 7.96 -5.86 -15.12
C THR A 279 6.45 -5.73 -15.30
N GLN A 280 5.86 -6.46 -16.26
CA GLN A 280 4.41 -6.59 -16.43
C GLN A 280 3.75 -7.16 -15.17
N ALA A 281 4.31 -8.23 -14.60
CA ALA A 281 3.80 -8.84 -13.38
C ALA A 281 3.78 -7.87 -12.20
N LEU A 282 4.84 -7.10 -11.99
CA LEU A 282 4.90 -6.11 -10.90
C LEU A 282 3.94 -4.93 -11.12
N ARG A 283 3.70 -4.50 -12.36
CA ARG A 283 2.65 -3.52 -12.67
C ARG A 283 1.26 -4.08 -12.38
N PHE A 284 1.01 -5.33 -12.76
CA PHE A 284 -0.24 -6.00 -12.46
C PHE A 284 -0.48 -6.16 -10.95
N VAL A 285 0.56 -6.50 -10.18
CA VAL A 285 0.50 -6.49 -8.69
C VAL A 285 0.04 -5.13 -8.18
N ALA A 286 0.66 -4.03 -8.64
CA ALA A 286 0.27 -2.69 -8.20
C ALA A 286 -1.17 -2.33 -8.59
N PHE A 287 -1.65 -2.80 -9.74
CA PHE A 287 -3.04 -2.64 -10.17
C PHE A 287 -4.03 -3.42 -9.29
N VAL A 288 -3.73 -4.69 -9.00
CA VAL A 288 -4.51 -5.55 -8.09
C VAL A 288 -4.62 -4.94 -6.70
N ASP A 289 -3.55 -4.34 -6.21
CA ASP A 289 -3.55 -3.67 -4.92
C ASP A 289 -4.56 -2.51 -4.89
N ARG A 290 -4.66 -1.74 -5.98
CA ARG A 290 -5.66 -0.66 -6.09
C ARG A 290 -7.09 -1.20 -6.17
N LEU A 291 -7.33 -2.26 -6.94
CA LEU A 291 -8.65 -2.91 -7.02
C LEU A 291 -9.09 -3.42 -5.64
N TYR A 292 -8.17 -4.05 -4.91
CA TYR A 292 -8.43 -4.56 -3.56
C TYR A 292 -8.74 -3.43 -2.57
N ASP A 293 -7.93 -2.38 -2.55
CA ASP A 293 -8.14 -1.24 -1.65
C ASP A 293 -9.47 -0.50 -1.93
N ALA A 294 -9.88 -0.45 -3.21
CA ALA A 294 -11.15 0.14 -3.64
C ALA A 294 -12.34 -0.83 -3.55
N GLN A 295 -12.11 -2.11 -3.24
CA GLN A 295 -13.13 -3.18 -3.20
C GLN A 295 -13.87 -3.37 -4.54
N VAL A 296 -13.13 -3.27 -5.65
CA VAL A 296 -13.68 -3.47 -7.01
C VAL A 296 -13.70 -4.96 -7.33
N LYS A 297 -14.90 -5.50 -7.61
CA LYS A 297 -15.08 -6.92 -7.93
C LYS A 297 -14.36 -7.28 -9.24
N VAL A 298 -13.78 -8.48 -9.30
CA VAL A 298 -13.14 -9.00 -10.51
C VAL A 298 -13.89 -10.23 -11.00
N ILE A 299 -14.24 -10.27 -12.29
CA ILE A 299 -14.73 -11.46 -13.00
C ILE A 299 -13.81 -11.75 -14.17
N ALA A 300 -13.46 -13.01 -14.41
CA ALA A 300 -12.44 -13.33 -15.41
C ALA A 300 -12.68 -14.70 -16.07
N SER A 301 -12.29 -14.82 -17.35
CA SER A 301 -12.21 -16.09 -18.09
C SER A 301 -10.77 -16.47 -18.43
N GLY A 302 -10.54 -17.69 -18.92
CA GLY A 302 -9.20 -18.19 -19.23
C GLY A 302 -8.51 -18.82 -18.02
N ALA A 303 -7.22 -18.53 -17.81
CA ALA A 303 -6.46 -19.08 -16.69
C ALA A 303 -6.96 -18.52 -15.34
N PRO A 304 -6.95 -19.33 -14.26
CA PRO A 304 -7.24 -18.84 -12.92
C PRO A 304 -6.30 -17.70 -12.51
N LEU A 305 -6.85 -16.65 -11.89
CA LEU A 305 -6.07 -15.48 -11.47
C LEU A 305 -5.08 -15.80 -10.32
N ASP A 306 -5.29 -16.88 -9.57
CA ASP A 306 -4.31 -17.44 -8.64
C ASP A 306 -3.18 -18.24 -9.32
N GLU A 307 -3.21 -18.40 -10.64
CA GLU A 307 -2.13 -19.03 -11.42
C GLU A 307 -1.47 -18.04 -12.41
N VAL A 308 -1.79 -16.75 -12.30
CA VAL A 308 -1.32 -15.72 -13.25
C VAL A 308 0.18 -15.45 -13.18
N PHE A 309 0.86 -15.75 -12.07
CA PHE A 309 2.30 -15.57 -11.91
C PHE A 309 3.05 -16.89 -12.10
N SER A 310 4.12 -16.88 -12.88
CA SER A 310 4.85 -18.11 -13.23
C SER A 310 5.59 -18.74 -12.04
N PRO A 311 5.90 -20.05 -12.08
CA PRO A 311 6.71 -20.71 -11.04
C PRO A 311 8.08 -20.04 -10.82
N GLU A 312 8.72 -19.55 -11.89
CA GLU A 312 9.99 -18.84 -11.81
C GLU A 312 9.85 -17.53 -11.02
N MET A 313 8.76 -16.78 -11.24
CA MET A 313 8.44 -15.58 -10.48
C MET A 313 8.21 -15.89 -8.99
N LEU A 314 7.52 -16.99 -8.70
CA LEU A 314 7.26 -17.47 -7.34
C LEU A 314 8.52 -18.01 -6.64
N ALA A 315 9.55 -18.40 -7.40
CA ALA A 315 10.87 -18.75 -6.87
C ALA A 315 11.82 -17.55 -6.75
N GLY A 316 11.48 -16.41 -7.37
CA GLY A 316 12.30 -15.20 -7.40
C GLY A 316 12.16 -14.29 -6.17
N GLY A 317 12.92 -13.20 -6.17
CA GLY A 317 12.94 -12.25 -5.04
C GLY A 317 11.57 -11.61 -4.77
N TYR A 318 10.71 -11.44 -5.79
CA TYR A 318 9.39 -10.80 -5.65
C TYR A 318 8.27 -11.75 -5.19
N ARG A 319 8.58 -13.01 -4.87
CA ARG A 319 7.66 -14.05 -4.39
C ARG A 319 6.57 -13.55 -3.43
N LYS A 320 6.97 -12.80 -2.39
CA LYS A 320 6.06 -12.26 -1.36
C LYS A 320 4.96 -11.37 -1.96
N LYS A 321 5.28 -10.57 -2.98
CA LYS A 321 4.33 -9.68 -3.67
C LYS A 321 3.35 -10.47 -4.52
N TYR A 322 3.84 -11.45 -5.27
CA TYR A 322 2.99 -12.32 -6.09
C TYR A 322 1.99 -13.12 -5.25
N LEU A 323 2.45 -13.75 -4.16
CA LEU A 323 1.56 -14.48 -3.26
C LEU A 323 0.50 -13.57 -2.62
N ARG A 324 0.87 -12.32 -2.28
CA ARG A 324 -0.08 -11.32 -1.78
C ARG A 324 -1.11 -10.95 -2.84
N ALA A 325 -0.68 -10.66 -4.07
CA ALA A 325 -1.56 -10.30 -5.16
C ALA A 325 -2.52 -11.45 -5.52
N MET A 326 -2.04 -12.71 -5.54
CA MET A 326 -2.89 -13.89 -5.73
C MET A 326 -3.99 -13.98 -4.66
N SER A 327 -3.63 -13.83 -3.38
CA SER A 327 -4.62 -13.84 -2.29
C SER A 327 -5.65 -12.71 -2.44
N ARG A 328 -5.23 -11.52 -2.87
CA ARG A 328 -6.14 -10.40 -3.16
C ARG A 328 -7.05 -10.70 -4.35
N LEU A 329 -6.52 -11.27 -5.43
CA LEU A 329 -7.30 -11.67 -6.61
C LEU A 329 -8.38 -12.71 -6.27
N VAL A 330 -8.03 -13.73 -5.48
CA VAL A 330 -9.00 -14.72 -5.00
C VAL A 330 -10.15 -14.02 -4.28
N ALA A 331 -9.84 -13.16 -3.30
CA ALA A 331 -10.86 -12.41 -2.57
C ALA A 331 -11.74 -11.54 -3.49
N LEU A 332 -11.14 -10.84 -4.45
CA LEU A 332 -11.86 -9.97 -5.40
C LEU A 332 -12.79 -10.75 -6.34
N THR A 333 -12.48 -12.01 -6.64
CA THR A 333 -13.37 -12.89 -7.44
C THR A 333 -14.53 -13.47 -6.65
N LEU A 334 -14.49 -13.39 -5.32
CA LEU A 334 -15.51 -13.93 -4.42
C LEU A 334 -16.46 -12.86 -3.85
N LEU A 335 -16.26 -11.59 -4.21
CA LEU A 335 -17.13 -10.46 -3.84
C LEU A 335 -18.53 -10.57 -4.44
#